data_AF-A0A5A7N8L2-F1
#
_entry.id   AF-A0A5A7N8L2-F1
#
_cell.length_a   1.000
_cell.length_b   1.000
_cell.length_c   1.000
_cell.angle_alpha   90.00
_cell.angle_beta   90.00
_cell.angle_gamma   90.00
#
_symmetry.space_group_name_H-M   'P 1'
#
loop_
_entity.id
_entity.type
_entity.pdbx_description
1 polymer ?
#
loop_
_entity_poly.entity_id
_entity_poly.type
_entity_poly.pdbx_seq_one_letter_code
_entity_poly.pdbx_strand_id
1 'polypeptide(L)'
;MDEIRNRDQWPRCDAATNGPATNQAAIDALMEQMAAQMNLPAADIDLDQLLAQAGTHCPDAYLWRELVIAYLGFAYYDVLTFPMSHWKSLDELDDIKVDRISVNDANSLRKGSSRELLKGVELGNFGAFFSRKFRENDYLWGRLTGAERLIDILATAAPEAVQSGNFNIMEMKKRLFLSILDAEAPHLTLIRDEIKSLRLDAQKM
;
A
#
# COMPACT_ATOMS: atom_id res chain seq x y z
N MET A 1 -27.32 17.21 11.82
CA MET A 1 -26.14 18.10 11.79
C MET A 1 -26.25 19.25 12.80
N ASP A 2 -27.46 19.74 13.11
CA ASP A 2 -27.63 20.82 14.10
C ASP A 2 -27.45 20.38 15.57
N GLU A 3 -27.62 19.09 15.91
CA GLU A 3 -27.48 18.60 17.29
C GLU A 3 -26.03 18.58 17.81
N ILE A 4 -25.02 18.44 16.94
CA ILE A 4 -23.62 18.31 17.37
C ILE A 4 -23.03 19.65 17.85
N ARG A 5 -23.63 20.79 17.45
CA ARG A 5 -23.18 22.14 17.82
C ARG A 5 -23.82 22.67 19.11
N ASN A 6 -24.80 21.96 19.67
CA ASN A 6 -25.44 22.36 20.91
C ASN A 6 -24.68 21.80 22.12
N ARG A 7 -23.83 22.64 22.75
CA ARG A 7 -23.03 22.29 23.95
C ARG A 7 -23.87 21.76 25.12
N ASP A 8 -25.18 22.03 25.14
CA ASP A 8 -26.07 21.59 26.21
C ASP A 8 -26.48 20.11 26.09
N GLN A 9 -26.24 19.47 24.94
CA GLN A 9 -26.63 18.08 24.68
C GLN A 9 -25.47 17.07 24.75
N TRP A 10 -24.24 17.55 24.98
CA TRP A 10 -23.09 16.64 25.13
C TRP A 10 -23.21 15.82 26.43
N PRO A 11 -22.86 14.51 26.41
CA PRO A 11 -22.83 13.70 27.61
C PRO A 11 -21.82 14.31 28.59
N ARG A 12 -22.32 14.95 29.65
CA ARG A 12 -21.51 15.40 30.78
C ARG A 12 -21.31 14.20 31.68
N CYS A 13 -20.09 13.99 32.18
CA CYS A 13 -19.84 12.98 33.21
C CYS A 13 -20.86 13.18 34.35
N ASP A 14 -21.65 12.15 34.63
CA ASP A 14 -22.64 12.18 35.69
C ASP A 14 -21.96 12.56 37.00
N ALA A 15 -22.44 13.63 37.65
CA ALA A 15 -21.93 14.16 38.91
C ALA A 15 -22.21 13.24 40.12
N ALA A 16 -22.37 11.93 39.90
CA ALA A 16 -22.84 10.96 40.88
C ALA A 16 -21.93 9.73 40.94
N THR A 17 -20.61 9.92 41.09
CA THR A 17 -19.76 8.91 41.71
C THR A 17 -18.73 9.59 42.62
N ASN A 18 -18.55 9.03 43.82
CA ASN A 18 -17.78 9.56 44.94
C ASN A 18 -16.26 9.72 44.63
N GLY A 19 -15.88 10.68 43.80
CA GLY A 19 -14.51 11.18 43.62
C GLY A 19 -14.34 12.57 44.22
N PRO A 20 -13.10 13.05 44.48
CA PRO A 20 -12.88 14.41 44.97
C PRO A 20 -13.55 15.40 44.00
N ALA A 21 -14.40 16.28 44.51
CA ALA A 21 -15.17 17.23 43.72
C ALA A 21 -14.26 17.91 42.69
N THR A 22 -14.42 17.56 41.41
CA THR A 22 -13.63 18.13 40.33
C THR A 22 -13.86 19.64 40.38
N ASN A 23 -12.81 20.42 40.64
CA ASN A 23 -12.93 21.87 40.74
C ASN A 23 -13.09 22.45 39.34
N GLN A 24 -14.33 22.43 38.84
CA GLN A 24 -14.70 22.88 37.50
C GLN A 24 -14.17 24.29 37.22
N ALA A 25 -14.23 25.19 38.21
CA ALA A 25 -13.72 26.55 38.08
C ALA A 25 -12.20 26.61 37.87
N ALA A 26 -11.44 25.70 38.49
CA ALA A 26 -9.99 25.61 38.27
C ALA A 26 -9.66 25.03 36.88
N ILE A 27 -10.46 24.08 36.39
CA ILE A 27 -10.31 23.54 35.04
C ILE A 27 -10.62 24.61 33.99
N ASP A 28 -11.74 25.33 34.15
CA ASP A 28 -12.14 26.38 33.22
C ASP A 28 -11.08 27.50 33.16
N ALA A 29 -10.54 27.91 34.32
CA ALA A 29 -9.45 28.89 34.39
C ALA A 29 -8.17 28.41 33.70
N LEU A 30 -7.81 27.13 33.86
CA LEU A 30 -6.68 26.53 33.15
C LEU A 30 -6.90 26.51 31.64
N MET A 31 -8.09 26.10 31.19
CA MET A 31 -8.44 26.06 29.77
C MET A 31 -8.41 27.45 29.14
N GLU A 32 -8.88 28.47 29.84
CA GLU A 32 -8.84 29.85 29.38
C GLU A 32 -7.40 30.39 29.31
N GLN A 33 -6.56 30.06 30.30
CA GLN A 33 -5.13 30.40 30.26
C GLN A 33 -4.40 29.69 29.10
N MET A 34 -4.70 28.41 28.86
CA MET A 34 -4.17 27.65 27.73
C MET A 34 -4.63 28.24 26.39
N ALA A 35 -5.92 28.55 26.25
CA ALA A 35 -6.45 29.17 25.04
C ALA A 35 -5.78 30.52 24.74
N ALA A 36 -5.56 31.34 25.78
CA ALA A 36 -4.85 32.61 25.65
C ALA A 36 -3.38 32.43 25.25
N GLN A 37 -2.69 31.42 25.77
CA GLN A 37 -1.30 31.13 25.41
C GLN A 37 -1.17 30.53 24.00
N MET A 38 -2.08 29.62 23.64
CA MET A 38 -2.06 28.98 22.32
C MET A 38 -2.48 29.96 21.21
N ASN A 39 -3.43 30.84 21.50
CA ASN A 39 -3.95 31.86 20.58
C ASN A 39 -4.16 31.34 19.15
N LEU A 40 -4.83 30.19 19.04
CA LEU A 40 -5.04 29.50 17.77
C LEU A 40 -5.65 30.39 16.68
N PRO A 41 -6.58 31.32 16.97
CA PRO A 41 -7.09 32.23 15.94
C PRO A 41 -6.00 33.08 15.28
N ALA A 42 -4.98 33.52 16.04
CA ALA A 42 -3.86 34.26 15.46
C ALA A 42 -2.97 33.33 14.60
N ALA A 43 -2.74 32.10 15.07
CA ALA A 43 -1.98 31.10 14.31
C ALA A 43 -2.65 30.75 12.97
N ASP A 44 -3.98 30.64 12.94
CA ASP A 44 -4.74 30.41 11.69
C ASP A 44 -4.55 31.56 10.71
N ILE A 45 -4.63 32.81 11.19
CA ILE A 45 -4.40 34.00 10.35
C ILE A 45 -2.98 34.01 9.78
N ASP A 46 -1.98 33.69 10.60
CA ASP A 46 -0.58 33.64 10.18
C ASP A 46 -0.36 32.55 9.11
N LEU A 47 -1.01 31.39 9.28
CA LEU A 47 -0.96 30.29 8.32
C LEU A 47 -1.64 30.64 7.00
N ASP A 48 -2.81 31.26 7.03
CA ASP A 48 -3.52 31.74 5.84
C ASP A 48 -2.67 32.73 5.04
N GLN A 49 -2.00 33.66 5.74
CA GLN A 49 -1.10 34.62 5.11
C GLN A 49 0.11 33.95 4.48
N LEU A 50 0.73 32.99 5.19
CA LEU A 50 1.86 32.22 4.68
C LEU A 50 1.48 31.45 3.42
N LEU A 51 0.32 30.78 3.42
CA LEU A 51 -0.18 30.05 2.28
C LEU A 51 -0.43 30.99 1.09
N ALA A 52 -1.13 32.11 1.31
CA ALA A 52 -1.38 33.11 0.27
C ALA A 52 -0.08 33.65 -0.37
N GLN A 53 0.97 33.87 0.43
CA GLN A 53 2.29 34.27 -0.06
C GLN A 53 3.00 33.16 -0.84
N ALA A 54 2.86 31.90 -0.42
CA ALA A 54 3.42 30.76 -1.16
C ALA A 54 2.79 30.62 -2.55
N GLY A 55 1.49 30.92 -2.66
CA GLY A 55 0.76 30.88 -3.93
C GLY A 55 1.30 31.82 -5.01
N THR A 56 1.82 33.00 -4.63
CA THR A 56 2.39 33.95 -5.60
C THR A 56 3.70 33.45 -6.22
N HIS A 57 4.36 32.51 -5.57
CA HIS A 57 5.62 31.90 -6.00
C HIS A 57 5.44 30.49 -6.57
N CYS A 58 4.22 29.95 -6.60
CA CYS A 58 3.97 28.61 -7.09
C CYS A 58 4.04 28.58 -8.63
N PRO A 59 4.95 27.79 -9.23
CA PRO A 59 5.17 27.79 -10.68
C PRO A 59 4.07 27.06 -11.46
N ASP A 60 3.26 26.22 -10.81
CA ASP A 60 2.22 25.41 -11.43
C ASP A 60 0.84 25.72 -10.81
N ALA A 61 -0.04 26.28 -11.64
CA ALA A 61 -1.39 26.66 -11.24
C ALA A 61 -2.29 25.46 -10.89
N TYR A 62 -2.04 24.29 -11.48
CA TYR A 62 -2.76 23.07 -11.14
C TYR A 62 -2.34 22.58 -9.75
N LEU A 63 -1.02 22.49 -9.50
CA LEU A 63 -0.49 22.12 -8.18
C LEU A 63 -0.98 23.07 -7.08
N TRP A 64 -0.95 24.38 -7.35
CA TRP A 64 -1.47 25.39 -6.43
C TRP A 64 -2.95 25.17 -6.10
N ARG A 65 -3.77 24.88 -7.12
CA ARG A 65 -5.20 24.59 -6.93
C ARG A 65 -5.42 23.38 -6.03
N GLU A 66 -4.68 22.30 -6.25
CA GLU A 66 -4.81 21.08 -5.42
C GLU A 66 -4.40 21.35 -3.96
N LEU A 67 -3.34 22.14 -3.73
CA LEU A 67 -2.92 22.53 -2.38
C LEU A 67 -3.98 23.39 -1.66
N VAL A 68 -4.57 24.36 -2.35
CA VAL A 68 -5.64 25.19 -1.79
C VAL A 68 -6.89 24.36 -1.50
N ILE A 69 -7.26 23.44 -2.40
CA ILE A 69 -8.38 22.51 -2.17
C ILE A 69 -8.11 21.63 -0.94
N ALA A 70 -6.90 21.09 -0.80
CA ALA A 70 -6.54 20.28 0.36
C ALA A 70 -6.58 21.07 1.67
N TYR A 71 -6.06 22.31 1.67
CA TYR A 71 -6.06 23.19 2.83
C TYR A 71 -7.47 23.57 3.27
N LEU A 72 -8.28 24.13 2.37
CA LEU A 72 -9.67 24.50 2.67
C LEU A 72 -10.55 23.28 2.96
N GLY A 73 -10.26 22.15 2.29
CA GLY A 73 -10.93 20.89 2.48
C GLY A 73 -10.56 20.19 3.79
N PHE A 74 -9.47 20.60 4.46
CA PHE A 74 -8.96 19.93 5.66
C PHE A 74 -10.03 19.77 6.73
N ALA A 75 -10.84 20.80 7.01
CA ALA A 75 -11.90 20.71 8.00
C ALA A 75 -12.95 19.61 7.67
N TYR A 76 -13.18 19.31 6.38
CA TYR A 76 -14.06 18.22 5.97
C TYR A 76 -13.37 16.86 6.04
N TYR A 77 -12.10 16.81 5.61
CA TYR A 77 -11.31 15.59 5.69
C TYR A 77 -11.11 15.16 7.15
N ASP A 78 -10.77 16.10 8.04
CA ASP A 78 -10.50 15.86 9.45
C ASP A 78 -11.70 15.26 10.18
N VAL A 79 -12.92 15.73 9.93
CA VAL A 79 -14.14 15.12 10.49
C VAL A 79 -14.28 13.63 10.14
N LEU A 80 -13.77 13.21 8.97
CA LEU A 80 -13.78 11.81 8.55
C LEU A 80 -12.51 11.07 9.00
N THR A 81 -11.34 11.68 8.87
CA THR A 81 -10.04 11.05 9.11
C THR A 81 -9.66 11.02 10.58
N PHE A 82 -10.06 12.00 11.39
CA PHE A 82 -9.77 12.06 12.81
C PHE A 82 -10.42 10.90 13.59
N PRO A 83 -11.72 10.58 13.42
CA PRO A 83 -12.31 9.41 14.04
C PRO A 83 -11.62 8.11 13.60
N MET A 84 -11.28 7.97 12.32
CA MET A 84 -10.51 6.83 11.81
C MET A 84 -9.10 6.76 12.41
N SER A 85 -8.51 7.92 12.76
CA SER A 85 -7.19 8.02 13.38
C SER A 85 -7.23 7.69 14.87
N HIS A 86 -8.34 7.95 15.57
CA HIS A 86 -8.48 7.59 16.99
C HIS A 86 -8.61 6.08 17.25
N TRP A 87 -8.97 5.28 16.25
CA TRP A 87 -8.85 3.81 16.33
C TRP A 87 -7.38 3.34 16.33
N LYS A 88 -6.40 4.20 16.03
CA LYS A 88 -4.96 3.84 16.02
C LYS A 88 -4.30 3.81 17.40
N SER A 89 -4.90 4.38 18.46
CA SER A 89 -4.17 4.58 19.73
C SER A 89 -4.24 3.40 20.71
N LEU A 90 -4.83 2.26 20.33
CA LEU A 90 -4.96 1.10 21.24
C LEU A 90 -4.27 -0.20 20.79
N ASP A 91 -3.73 -0.31 19.57
CA ASP A 91 -2.88 -1.44 19.18
C ASP A 91 -2.16 -1.17 17.84
N GLU A 92 -0.83 -1.32 17.85
CA GLU A 92 0.07 -1.67 16.72
C GLU A 92 -0.07 -0.93 15.35
N LEU A 93 0.79 0.07 15.11
CA LEU A 93 1.34 0.33 13.76
C LEU A 93 2.47 -0.67 13.50
N ASP A 94 2.13 -1.95 13.36
CA ASP A 94 3.10 -2.92 12.88
C ASP A 94 3.44 -2.63 11.41
N ASP A 95 4.73 -2.67 11.08
CA ASP A 95 5.19 -2.55 9.70
C ASP A 95 4.63 -3.75 8.90
N ILE A 96 3.59 -3.50 8.11
CA ILE A 96 3.04 -4.49 7.20
C ILE A 96 3.97 -4.57 5.98
N LYS A 97 4.78 -5.63 5.93
CA LYS A 97 5.55 -5.95 4.72
C LYS A 97 4.60 -6.37 3.62
N VAL A 98 4.69 -5.69 2.48
CA VAL A 98 3.89 -5.99 1.28
C VAL A 98 4.80 -6.58 0.22
N ASP A 99 4.58 -7.84 -0.11
CA ASP A 99 5.24 -8.51 -1.23
C ASP A 99 4.32 -8.59 -2.45
N ARG A 100 4.82 -8.12 -3.59
CA ARG A 100 4.11 -8.20 -4.87
C ARG A 100 4.47 -9.49 -5.59
N ILE A 101 3.44 -10.23 -6.04
CA ILE A 101 3.60 -11.35 -6.96
C ILE A 101 3.19 -10.88 -8.35
N SER A 102 4.17 -10.50 -9.16
CA SER A 102 3.96 -10.00 -10.52
C SER A 102 5.05 -10.48 -11.46
N VAL A 103 4.69 -10.71 -12.73
CA VAL A 103 5.62 -11.07 -13.80
C VAL A 103 6.71 -9.99 -13.94
N ASN A 104 6.36 -8.72 -13.72
CA ASN A 104 7.30 -7.61 -13.81
C ASN A 104 8.42 -7.69 -12.74
N ASP A 105 8.21 -8.47 -11.66
CA ASP A 105 9.18 -8.67 -10.56
C ASP A 105 9.93 -10.00 -10.64
N ALA A 106 9.65 -10.82 -11.66
CA ALA A 106 10.20 -12.17 -11.83
C ALA A 106 11.03 -12.26 -13.13
N ASN A 107 12.20 -11.64 -13.11
CA ASN A 107 13.03 -11.43 -14.30
C ASN A 107 14.19 -12.43 -14.44
N SER A 108 14.26 -13.46 -13.59
CA SER A 108 15.39 -14.39 -13.57
C SER A 108 15.37 -15.35 -14.76
N LEU A 109 14.20 -15.86 -15.15
CA LEU A 109 14.07 -16.78 -16.28
C LEU A 109 14.14 -16.07 -17.63
N ARG A 110 13.33 -15.03 -17.81
CA ARG A 110 13.29 -14.21 -19.02
C ARG A 110 12.87 -12.81 -18.65
N LYS A 111 13.61 -11.82 -19.14
CA LYS A 111 13.28 -10.41 -18.94
C LYS A 111 12.16 -10.00 -19.90
N GLY A 112 11.19 -9.25 -19.39
CA GLY A 112 10.10 -8.70 -20.18
C GLY A 112 8.99 -8.15 -19.30
N SER A 113 8.25 -7.19 -19.84
CA SER A 113 7.04 -6.67 -19.22
C SER A 113 5.91 -7.69 -19.31
N SER A 114 4.90 -7.53 -18.45
CA SER A 114 3.65 -8.30 -18.52
C SER A 114 3.00 -8.26 -19.90
N ARG A 115 3.15 -7.15 -20.66
CA ARG A 115 2.62 -7.02 -22.02
C ARG A 115 3.36 -7.86 -23.06
N GLU A 116 4.63 -8.17 -22.82
CA GLU A 116 5.45 -8.97 -23.72
C GLU A 116 5.27 -10.47 -23.45
N LEU A 117 5.21 -10.84 -22.17
CA LEU A 117 5.20 -12.24 -21.72
C LEU A 117 3.79 -12.85 -21.60
N LEU A 118 2.80 -12.07 -21.13
CA LEU A 118 1.42 -12.54 -20.98
C LEU A 118 0.62 -12.27 -22.25
N LYS A 119 -0.28 -13.18 -22.60
CA LYS A 119 -1.21 -13.04 -23.74
C LYS A 119 -2.59 -12.57 -23.30
N GLY A 120 -2.91 -12.72 -22.02
CA GLY A 120 -4.15 -12.24 -21.42
C GLY A 120 -4.30 -10.73 -21.44
N VAL A 121 -3.20 -9.98 -21.44
CA VAL A 121 -3.18 -8.50 -21.50
C VAL A 121 -3.82 -7.91 -22.76
N GLU A 122 -3.96 -8.72 -23.82
CA GLU A 122 -4.70 -8.34 -25.03
C GLU A 122 -6.20 -8.11 -24.70
N LEU A 123 -6.90 -7.37 -25.55
CA LEU A 123 -8.34 -7.07 -25.39
C LEU A 123 -8.71 -6.54 -23.99
N GLY A 124 -7.89 -5.64 -23.44
CA GLY A 124 -8.15 -5.03 -22.13
C GLY A 124 -8.02 -5.99 -20.95
N ASN A 125 -7.06 -6.93 -21.01
CA ASN A 125 -6.83 -8.00 -20.02
C ASN A 125 -7.77 -9.21 -20.11
N PHE A 126 -8.50 -9.35 -21.24
CA PHE A 126 -9.42 -10.48 -21.47
C PHE A 126 -8.98 -11.43 -22.60
N GLY A 127 -7.82 -11.23 -23.22
CA GLY A 127 -7.35 -12.02 -24.37
C GLY A 127 -7.35 -13.54 -24.10
N ALA A 128 -7.00 -13.94 -22.88
CA ALA A 128 -6.95 -15.34 -22.48
C ALA A 128 -8.33 -16.01 -22.41
N PHE A 129 -9.44 -15.27 -22.23
CA PHE A 129 -10.77 -15.87 -22.25
C PHE A 129 -11.13 -16.46 -23.62
N PHE A 130 -10.62 -15.86 -24.69
CA PHE A 130 -10.96 -16.23 -26.06
C PHE A 130 -10.03 -17.28 -26.67
N SER A 131 -8.90 -17.60 -26.02
CA SER A 131 -7.90 -18.53 -26.56
C SER A 131 -7.39 -19.49 -25.49
N ARG A 132 -7.61 -20.79 -25.70
CA ARG A 132 -7.05 -21.84 -24.83
C ARG A 132 -5.52 -21.77 -24.80
N LYS A 133 -4.88 -21.53 -25.94
CA LYS A 133 -3.42 -21.35 -26.03
C LYS A 133 -2.93 -20.21 -25.14
N PHE A 134 -3.68 -19.11 -25.08
CA PHE A 134 -3.34 -17.96 -24.22
C PHE A 134 -3.55 -18.29 -22.74
N ARG A 135 -4.61 -19.03 -22.38
CA ARG A 135 -4.77 -19.53 -21.00
C ARG A 135 -3.61 -20.42 -20.57
N GLU A 136 -3.20 -21.35 -21.44
CA GLU A 136 -2.07 -22.24 -21.13
C GLU A 136 -0.77 -21.44 -20.95
N ASN A 137 -0.51 -20.43 -21.79
CA ASN A 137 0.63 -19.52 -21.65
C ASN A 137 0.62 -18.80 -20.30
N ASP A 138 -0.47 -18.10 -19.99
CA ASP A 138 -0.55 -17.26 -18.80
C ASP A 138 -0.61 -18.10 -17.52
N TYR A 139 -1.21 -19.29 -17.57
CA TYR A 139 -1.17 -20.26 -16.49
C TYR A 139 0.28 -20.69 -16.17
N LEU A 140 1.06 -21.05 -17.20
CA LEU A 140 2.45 -21.43 -17.01
C LEU A 140 3.28 -20.28 -16.44
N TRP A 141 3.15 -19.09 -17.02
CA TRP A 141 3.84 -17.88 -16.52
C TRP A 141 3.43 -17.53 -15.09
N GLY A 142 2.17 -17.72 -14.71
CA GLY A 142 1.71 -17.55 -13.34
C GLY A 142 2.43 -18.49 -12.36
N ARG A 143 2.61 -19.77 -12.73
CA ARG A 143 3.33 -20.74 -11.89
C ARG A 143 4.82 -20.43 -11.78
N LEU A 144 5.47 -20.08 -12.89
CA LEU A 144 6.90 -19.73 -12.90
C LEU A 144 7.16 -18.45 -12.07
N THR A 145 6.35 -17.41 -12.29
CA THR A 145 6.43 -16.14 -11.54
C THR A 145 6.19 -16.36 -10.05
N GLY A 146 5.15 -17.12 -9.70
CA GLY A 146 4.85 -17.43 -8.31
C GLY A 146 6.01 -18.16 -7.62
N ALA A 147 6.63 -19.13 -8.28
CA ALA A 147 7.78 -19.85 -7.75
C ALA A 147 9.01 -18.94 -7.56
N GLU A 148 9.30 -18.07 -8.53
CA GLU A 148 10.40 -17.11 -8.41
C GLU A 148 10.19 -16.17 -7.21
N ARG A 149 9.00 -15.58 -7.13
CA ARG A 149 8.65 -14.64 -6.06
C ARG A 149 8.64 -15.30 -4.69
N LEU A 150 8.17 -16.54 -4.58
CA LEU A 150 8.22 -17.30 -3.33
C LEU A 150 9.65 -17.44 -2.82
N ILE A 151 10.60 -17.80 -3.69
CA ILE A 151 12.02 -17.91 -3.32
C ILE A 151 12.57 -16.56 -2.85
N ASP A 152 12.23 -15.47 -3.55
CA ASP A 152 12.70 -14.13 -3.17
C ASP A 152 12.13 -13.65 -1.83
N ILE A 153 10.86 -13.95 -1.56
CA ILE A 153 10.22 -13.67 -0.27
C ILE A 153 10.92 -14.45 0.84
N LEU A 154 11.16 -15.75 0.64
CA LEU A 154 11.87 -16.59 1.61
C LEU A 154 13.30 -16.12 1.86
N ALA A 155 14.01 -15.73 0.79
CA ALA A 155 15.36 -15.17 0.90
C ALA A 155 15.39 -13.86 1.69
N THR A 156 14.37 -13.02 1.52
CA THR A 156 14.21 -11.75 2.25
C THR A 156 13.81 -11.97 3.71
N ALA A 157 13.00 -13.00 3.98
CA ALA A 157 12.55 -13.35 5.33
C ALA A 157 13.64 -14.04 6.17
N ALA A 158 14.64 -14.69 5.54
CA ALA A 158 15.72 -15.42 6.21
C ALA A 158 17.11 -15.03 5.67
N PRO A 159 17.56 -13.77 5.87
CA PRO A 159 18.81 -13.27 5.31
C PRO A 159 20.04 -14.02 5.82
N GLU A 160 20.02 -14.54 7.06
CA GLU A 160 21.16 -15.28 7.62
C GLU A 160 21.41 -16.59 6.87
N ALA A 161 20.34 -17.28 6.44
CA ALA A 161 20.44 -18.51 5.65
C ALA A 161 21.10 -18.25 4.30
N VAL A 162 20.74 -17.13 3.64
CA VAL A 162 21.35 -16.69 2.38
C VAL A 162 22.83 -16.34 2.58
N GLN A 163 23.15 -15.56 3.62
CA GLN A 163 24.51 -15.12 3.94
C GLN A 163 25.46 -16.28 4.30
N SER A 164 24.93 -17.35 4.89
CA SER A 164 25.71 -18.55 5.22
C SER A 164 26.25 -19.31 4.01
N GLY A 165 25.78 -18.99 2.80
CA GLY A 165 26.18 -19.66 1.55
C GLY A 165 25.52 -21.03 1.33
N ASN A 166 24.75 -21.54 2.30
CA ASN A 166 24.02 -22.81 2.18
C ASN A 166 22.80 -22.72 1.25
N PHE A 167 22.36 -21.50 0.91
CA PHE A 167 21.19 -21.26 0.08
C PHE A 167 21.55 -20.43 -1.15
N ASN A 168 21.73 -21.11 -2.29
CA ASN A 168 21.93 -20.45 -3.58
C ASN A 168 20.57 -20.17 -4.24
N ILE A 169 20.17 -18.90 -4.24
CA ILE A 169 18.89 -18.42 -4.79
C ILE A 169 18.72 -18.82 -6.25
N MET A 170 19.74 -18.61 -7.08
CA MET A 170 19.67 -18.85 -8.53
C MET A 170 19.54 -20.34 -8.85
N GLU A 171 20.30 -21.19 -8.16
CA GLU A 171 20.20 -22.64 -8.32
C GLU A 171 18.82 -23.15 -7.88
N MET A 172 18.26 -22.60 -6.80
CA MET A 172 16.93 -22.98 -6.33
C MET A 172 15.84 -22.57 -7.34
N LYS A 173 15.92 -21.34 -7.87
CA LYS A 173 15.01 -20.86 -8.93
C LYS A 173 15.09 -21.75 -10.17
N LYS A 174 16.31 -22.08 -10.64
CA LYS A 174 16.55 -22.98 -11.77
C LYS A 174 15.89 -24.34 -11.57
N ARG A 175 16.12 -24.98 -10.43
CA ARG A 175 15.53 -26.29 -10.10
C ARG A 175 14.01 -26.24 -10.08
N LEU A 176 13.43 -25.18 -9.50
CA LEU A 176 11.97 -24.99 -9.48
C LEU A 176 11.40 -24.79 -10.88
N PHE A 177 12.01 -23.95 -11.72
CA PHE A 177 11.55 -23.74 -13.09
C PHE A 177 11.58 -25.03 -13.90
N LEU A 178 12.67 -25.79 -13.84
CA LEU A 178 12.77 -27.08 -14.54
C LEU A 178 11.71 -28.07 -14.02
N SER A 179 11.52 -28.16 -12.71
CA SER A 179 10.50 -29.02 -12.11
C SER A 179 9.08 -28.64 -12.54
N ILE A 180 8.76 -27.35 -12.63
CA ILE A 180 7.46 -26.87 -13.10
C ILE A 180 7.29 -27.19 -14.58
N LEU A 181 8.30 -26.90 -15.42
CA LEU A 181 8.25 -27.18 -16.85
C LEU A 181 8.10 -28.68 -17.14
N ASP A 182 8.73 -29.54 -16.35
CA ASP A 182 8.59 -31.00 -16.48
C ASP A 182 7.19 -31.48 -16.06
N ALA A 183 6.65 -30.94 -14.96
CA ALA A 183 5.30 -31.26 -14.49
C ALA A 183 4.21 -30.79 -15.47
N GLU A 184 4.36 -29.60 -16.07
CA GLU A 184 3.35 -29.00 -16.93
C GLU A 184 3.42 -29.45 -18.40
N ALA A 185 4.59 -29.88 -18.88
CA ALA A 185 4.79 -30.33 -20.26
C ALA A 185 3.74 -31.34 -20.79
N PRO A 186 3.33 -32.38 -20.04
CA PRO A 186 2.31 -33.31 -20.52
C PRO A 186 0.91 -32.69 -20.62
N HIS A 187 0.62 -31.62 -19.87
CA HIS A 187 -0.72 -31.03 -19.76
C HIS A 187 -0.95 -29.85 -20.70
N LEU A 188 0.07 -29.02 -20.93
CA LEU A 188 -0.03 -27.78 -21.71
C LEU A 188 0.34 -28.00 -23.18
N THR A 189 -0.57 -28.67 -23.91
CA THR A 189 -0.29 -29.19 -25.26
C THR A 189 -0.22 -28.14 -26.36
N LEU A 190 -0.81 -26.94 -26.17
CA LEU A 190 -0.86 -25.89 -27.19
C LEU A 190 0.34 -24.92 -27.15
N ILE A 191 1.19 -25.04 -26.13
CA ILE A 191 2.37 -24.19 -25.92
C ILE A 191 3.67 -25.01 -25.77
N ARG A 192 3.72 -26.22 -26.35
CA ARG A 192 4.89 -27.12 -26.27
C ARG A 192 6.19 -26.46 -26.73
N ASP A 193 6.14 -25.62 -27.76
CA ASP A 193 7.31 -24.91 -28.26
C ASP A 193 7.79 -23.83 -27.30
N GLU A 194 6.86 -23.15 -26.62
CA GLU A 194 7.18 -22.19 -25.56
C GLU A 194 7.84 -22.91 -24.38
N ILE A 195 7.31 -24.06 -23.95
CA ILE A 195 7.90 -24.87 -22.87
C ILE A 195 9.32 -25.32 -23.23
N LYS A 196 9.56 -25.75 -24.48
CA LYS A 196 10.91 -26.10 -24.93
C LYS A 196 11.85 -24.89 -24.89
N SER A 197 11.38 -23.72 -25.35
CA SER A 197 12.15 -22.49 -25.31
C SER A 197 12.49 -22.08 -23.87
N LEU A 198 11.52 -22.08 -22.97
CA LEU A 198 11.73 -21.76 -21.55
C LEU A 198 12.63 -22.77 -20.84
N ARG A 199 12.57 -24.05 -21.21
CA ARG A 199 13.49 -25.07 -20.66
C ARG A 199 14.93 -24.78 -21.06
N LEU A 200 15.17 -24.34 -22.29
CA LEU A 200 16.52 -23.94 -22.72
C LEU A 200 17.01 -22.70 -21.98
N ASP A 201 16.13 -21.74 -21.69
CA ASP A 201 16.49 -20.56 -20.90
C ASP A 201 16.81 -20.94 -19.45
N ALA A 202 15.97 -21.76 -18.81
CA ALA A 202 16.20 -22.25 -17.46
C ALA A 202 17.51 -23.05 -17.32
N GLN A 203 17.91 -23.80 -18.34
CA GLN A 203 19.17 -24.55 -18.33
C GLN A 203 20.42 -23.65 -18.35
N LYS A 204 20.31 -22.44 -18.93
CA LYS A 204 21.40 -21.47 -19.06
C LYS A 204 21.58 -20.57 -17.84
N MET A 205 20.56 -20.48 -16.99
CA MET A 205 20.65 -19.82 -15.67
C MET A 205 21.74 -20.50 -14.82
#